data_AF-A0A7V4G8W0-F1
#
_entry.id   AF-A0A7V4G8W0-F1
#
_cell.length_a   1.000
_cell.length_b   1.000
_cell.length_c   1.000
_cell.angle_alpha   90.00
_cell.angle_beta   90.00
_cell.angle_gamma   90.00
#
_symmetry.space_group_name_H-M   'P 1'
#
loop_
_entity.id
_entity.type
_entity.pdbx_description
1 polymer ?
#
loop_
_entity_poly.entity_id
_entity_poly.type
_entity_poly.pdbx_seq_one_letter_code
_entity_poly.pdbx_strand_id
1 'polypeptide(L)'
;MRWFEHQADAADNRKIRKIEARGARLHPEYGAMAAVGCYFRLLKVIAGHGQFFRLPDDYGVDLVAQDLRTTEENAIHFLDFLAAIKAIEPEAWKIRVVFCPKLAARGARHTDELIKSRAQEFSRNGMPISYELFRIIEALAVHPDTHKRTYYASLLHRICAETAQAPEQNCRGSAQNMPSINAETGQNRGSGCTENCPPS
;
A
#
# COMPACT_ATOMS: atom_id res chain seq x y z
N MET A 1 -3.64 -0.64 -9.12
CA MET A 1 -4.15 0.22 -8.04
C MET A 1 -4.74 1.51 -8.62
N ARG A 2 -6.06 1.74 -8.48
CA ARG A 2 -6.80 2.89 -9.04
C ARG A 2 -6.78 4.12 -8.10
N TRP A 3 -5.61 4.55 -7.62
CA TRP A 3 -5.53 5.72 -6.71
C TRP A 3 -5.84 7.06 -7.40
N PHE A 4 -5.80 7.10 -8.73
CA PHE A 4 -5.73 8.34 -9.53
C PHE A 4 -6.99 8.68 -10.33
N GLU A 5 -8.00 7.80 -10.39
CA GLU A 5 -9.18 7.98 -11.27
C GLU A 5 -9.95 9.29 -11.00
N HIS A 6 -9.90 9.83 -9.78
CA HIS A 6 -10.58 11.09 -9.41
C HIS A 6 -9.65 12.32 -9.28
N GLN A 7 -8.45 12.31 -9.85
CA GLN A 7 -7.57 13.50 -9.83
C GLN A 7 -6.97 13.91 -11.18
N ALA A 8 -7.16 13.12 -12.22
CA ALA A 8 -6.69 13.45 -13.56
C ALA A 8 -7.48 14.59 -14.21
N ASP A 9 -8.72 14.85 -13.77
CA ASP A 9 -9.53 15.91 -14.37
C ASP A 9 -9.15 17.30 -13.82
N ALA A 10 -8.52 18.09 -14.69
CA ALA A 10 -8.13 19.46 -14.39
C ALA A 10 -9.34 20.39 -14.23
N ALA A 11 -10.47 20.12 -14.89
CA ALA A 11 -11.65 20.97 -14.82
C ALA A 11 -12.11 21.17 -13.36
N ASP A 12 -12.09 20.08 -12.59
CA ASP A 12 -12.60 20.05 -11.22
C ASP A 12 -11.52 20.31 -10.15
N ASN A 13 -10.24 20.24 -10.51
CA ASN A 13 -9.15 20.35 -9.53
C ASN A 13 -8.37 21.67 -9.65
N ARG A 14 -8.70 22.64 -8.77
CA ARG A 14 -8.05 23.96 -8.71
C ARG A 14 -6.52 23.90 -8.58
N LYS A 15 -5.94 22.85 -7.98
CA LYS A 15 -4.48 22.69 -7.89
C LYS A 15 -3.88 22.26 -9.22
N ILE A 16 -4.53 21.34 -9.93
CA ILE A 16 -4.10 20.91 -11.27
C ILE A 16 -4.14 22.09 -12.24
N ARG A 17 -5.21 22.89 -12.24
CA ARG A 17 -5.27 24.12 -13.05
C ARG A 17 -4.12 25.09 -12.79
N LYS A 18 -3.70 25.24 -11.53
CA LYS A 18 -2.54 26.07 -11.20
C LYS A 18 -1.25 25.46 -11.74
N ILE A 19 -1.08 24.15 -11.68
CA ILE A 19 0.06 23.42 -12.23
C ILE A 19 0.12 23.56 -13.75
N GLU A 20 -1.01 23.38 -14.44
CA GLU A 20 -1.14 23.59 -15.88
C GLU A 20 -0.81 25.02 -16.27
N ALA A 21 -1.39 26.01 -15.58
CA ALA A 21 -1.15 27.42 -15.85
C ALA A 21 0.32 27.81 -15.65
N ARG A 22 1.01 27.25 -14.63
CA ARG A 22 2.45 27.43 -14.47
C ARG A 22 3.22 26.82 -15.63
N GLY A 23 2.87 25.58 -16.01
CA GLY A 23 3.48 24.89 -17.13
C GLY A 23 3.35 25.67 -18.44
N ALA A 24 2.14 26.09 -18.78
CA ALA A 24 1.85 26.87 -19.99
C ALA A 24 2.61 28.21 -20.05
N ARG A 25 2.85 28.85 -18.90
CA ARG A 25 3.65 30.09 -18.83
C ARG A 25 5.13 29.86 -19.13
N LEU A 26 5.68 28.70 -18.76
CA LEU A 26 7.07 28.35 -19.03
C LEU A 26 7.24 27.90 -20.48
N HIS A 27 6.34 27.05 -20.97
CA HIS A 27 6.31 26.58 -22.35
C HIS A 27 4.86 26.47 -22.85
N PRO A 28 4.39 27.38 -23.72
CA PRO A 28 2.99 27.42 -24.15
C PRO A 28 2.49 26.14 -24.84
N GLU A 29 3.36 25.48 -25.62
CA GLU A 29 2.96 24.32 -26.45
C GLU A 29 2.86 23.02 -25.65
N TYR A 30 3.80 22.76 -24.73
CA TYR A 30 3.91 21.47 -24.04
C TYR A 30 4.02 21.57 -22.52
N GLY A 31 4.24 22.78 -21.98
CA GLY A 31 4.60 22.98 -20.59
C GLY A 31 3.48 22.60 -19.61
N ALA A 32 2.22 22.81 -19.98
CA ALA A 32 1.07 22.40 -19.16
C ALA A 32 1.07 20.87 -18.96
N MET A 33 1.17 20.11 -20.05
CA MET A 33 1.21 18.65 -20.03
C MET A 33 2.44 18.13 -19.29
N ALA A 34 3.61 18.74 -19.51
CA ALA A 34 4.84 18.39 -18.83
C ALA A 34 4.73 18.60 -17.30
N ALA A 35 4.19 19.74 -16.86
CA ALA A 35 4.03 20.06 -15.44
C ALA A 35 3.04 19.11 -14.74
N VAL A 36 1.91 18.80 -15.39
CA VAL A 36 0.93 17.82 -14.88
C VAL A 36 1.54 16.42 -14.84
N GLY A 37 2.30 16.04 -15.87
CA GLY A 37 3.04 14.78 -15.92
C GLY A 37 4.04 14.65 -14.77
N CYS A 38 4.81 15.70 -14.48
CA CYS A 38 5.72 15.74 -13.34
C CYS A 38 4.97 15.57 -12.02
N TYR A 39 3.84 16.26 -11.84
CA TYR A 39 3.04 16.12 -10.63
C TYR A 39 2.55 14.67 -10.42
N PHE A 40 2.02 14.02 -11.46
CA PHE A 40 1.55 12.63 -11.32
C PHE A 40 2.68 11.63 -11.12
N ARG A 41 3.86 11.84 -11.72
CA ARG A 41 5.05 11.05 -11.40
C ARG A 41 5.42 11.18 -9.94
N LEU A 42 5.48 12.41 -9.42
CA LEU A 42 5.77 12.65 -8.01
C LEU A 42 4.80 11.89 -7.09
N LEU A 43 3.50 11.97 -7.37
CA LEU A 43 2.51 11.24 -6.57
C LEU A 43 2.69 9.72 -6.64
N LYS A 44 3.11 9.17 -7.78
CA LYS A 44 3.41 7.74 -7.92
C LYS A 44 4.63 7.34 -7.09
N VAL A 45 5.70 8.14 -7.12
CA VAL A 45 6.90 7.91 -6.31
C VAL A 45 6.51 7.93 -4.82
N ILE A 46 5.83 8.98 -4.38
CA ILE A 46 5.34 9.10 -2.99
C ILE A 46 4.46 7.91 -2.58
N ALA A 47 3.55 7.48 -3.46
CA ALA A 47 2.70 6.31 -3.18
C ALA A 47 3.49 5.00 -3.12
N GLY A 48 4.55 4.87 -3.92
CA GLY A 48 5.43 3.70 -3.94
C GLY A 48 6.23 3.50 -2.66
N HIS A 49 6.57 4.59 -1.95
CA HIS A 49 7.31 4.52 -0.68
C HIS A 49 6.47 4.12 0.55
N GLY A 50 5.15 3.96 0.38
CA GLY A 50 4.29 3.36 1.41
C GLY A 50 4.04 4.23 2.66
N GLN A 51 3.09 3.74 3.46
CA GLN A 51 2.52 4.19 4.76
C GLN A 51 2.44 5.69 5.10
N PHE A 52 3.53 6.45 4.96
CA PHE A 52 3.60 7.85 5.37
C PHE A 52 3.37 8.83 4.22
N PHE A 53 3.29 8.36 2.97
CA PHE A 53 3.12 9.22 1.78
C PHE A 53 4.08 10.43 1.81
N ARG A 54 5.30 10.12 2.25
CA ARG A 54 6.45 10.99 2.45
C ARG A 54 7.63 10.26 1.83
N LEU A 55 8.49 11.00 1.12
CA LEU A 55 9.76 10.43 0.66
C LEU A 55 10.72 10.25 1.85
N PRO A 56 11.50 9.15 1.90
CA PRO A 56 12.54 8.96 2.92
C PRO A 56 13.51 10.14 2.99
N ASP A 57 14.14 10.36 4.16
CA ASP A 57 15.03 11.51 4.35
C ASP A 57 16.36 11.39 3.57
N ASP A 58 16.75 10.17 3.24
CA ASP A 58 17.86 9.84 2.33
C ASP A 58 17.45 9.90 0.85
N TYR A 59 16.17 10.12 0.55
CA TYR A 59 15.68 10.30 -0.81
C TYR A 59 15.86 11.77 -1.24
N GLY A 60 17.07 12.07 -1.69
CA GLY A 60 17.51 13.40 -2.07
C GLY A 60 16.80 14.01 -3.29
N VAL A 61 17.02 15.31 -3.49
CA VAL A 61 16.44 16.08 -4.61
C VAL A 61 16.93 15.58 -5.96
N ASP A 62 18.15 15.06 -6.03
CA ASP A 62 18.76 14.39 -7.18
C ASP A 62 17.93 13.18 -7.64
N LEU A 63 17.54 12.31 -6.71
CA LEU A 63 16.69 11.15 -6.98
C LEU A 63 15.29 11.58 -7.40
N VAL A 64 14.72 12.60 -6.76
CA VAL A 64 13.44 13.19 -7.18
C VAL A 64 13.54 13.71 -8.61
N ALA A 65 14.58 14.47 -8.94
CA ALA A 65 14.77 15.03 -10.27
C ALA A 65 14.87 13.94 -11.35
N GLN A 66 15.59 12.86 -11.05
CA GLN A 66 15.69 11.68 -11.92
C GLN A 66 14.32 11.06 -12.20
N ASP A 67 13.52 10.81 -11.15
CA ASP A 67 12.19 10.21 -11.30
C ASP A 67 11.19 11.12 -12.02
N LEU A 68 11.33 12.44 -11.81
CA LEU A 68 10.56 13.46 -12.52
C LEU A 68 11.06 13.73 -13.94
N ARG A 69 12.23 13.18 -14.32
CA ARG A 69 12.91 13.38 -15.61
C ARG A 69 13.19 14.86 -15.89
N THR A 70 13.78 15.54 -14.92
CA THR A 70 14.13 16.96 -14.99
C THR A 70 15.47 17.21 -14.30
N THR A 71 15.95 18.45 -14.31
CA THR A 71 17.17 18.84 -13.57
C THR A 71 16.84 19.09 -12.10
N GLU A 72 17.84 19.04 -11.21
CA GLU A 72 17.65 19.34 -9.79
C GLU A 72 17.07 20.74 -9.55
N GLU A 73 17.56 21.75 -10.27
CA GLU A 73 17.06 23.13 -10.15
C GLU A 73 15.58 23.21 -10.51
N ASN A 74 15.19 22.54 -11.59
CA ASN A 74 13.79 22.49 -12.03
C ASN A 74 12.91 21.71 -11.05
N ALA A 75 13.42 20.62 -10.47
CA ALA A 75 12.73 19.87 -9.43
C ALA A 75 12.50 20.75 -8.18
N ILE A 76 13.51 21.48 -7.72
CA ILE A 76 13.39 22.42 -6.60
C ILE A 76 12.34 23.48 -6.90
N HIS A 77 12.44 24.17 -8.04
CA HIS A 77 11.46 25.20 -8.42
C HIS A 77 10.05 24.66 -8.54
N PHE A 78 9.90 23.41 -8.97
CA PHE A 78 8.61 22.75 -9.05
C PHE A 78 8.06 22.41 -7.66
N LEU A 79 8.88 21.86 -6.76
CA LEU A 79 8.50 21.54 -5.39
C LEU A 79 8.18 22.80 -4.57
N ASP A 80 8.95 23.88 -4.74
CA ASP A 80 8.67 25.21 -4.16
C ASP A 80 7.27 25.69 -4.57
N PHE A 81 6.96 25.56 -5.86
CA PHE A 81 5.64 25.92 -6.36
C PHE A 81 4.54 25.02 -5.79
N LEU A 82 4.76 23.70 -5.72
CA LEU A 82 3.82 22.75 -5.14
C LEU A 82 3.56 23.06 -3.65
N ALA A 83 4.58 23.44 -2.89
CA ALA A 83 4.44 23.90 -1.52
C ALA A 83 3.63 25.21 -1.46
N ALA A 84 3.92 26.19 -2.33
CA ALA A 84 3.19 27.47 -2.37
C ALA A 84 1.68 27.29 -2.64
N ILE A 85 1.30 26.33 -3.49
CA ILE A 85 -0.11 26.00 -3.75
C ILE A 85 -0.70 24.97 -2.76
N LYS A 86 0.07 24.62 -1.72
CA LYS A 86 -0.26 23.62 -0.69
C LYS A 86 -0.58 22.24 -1.27
N ALA A 87 0.01 21.86 -2.40
CA ALA A 87 -0.11 20.52 -2.98
C ALA A 87 0.73 19.49 -2.21
N ILE A 88 1.88 19.94 -1.69
CA ILE A 88 2.69 19.26 -0.66
C ILE A 88 2.73 20.12 0.60
N GLU A 89 3.16 19.55 1.72
CA GLU A 89 3.24 20.23 3.02
C GLU A 89 4.37 21.27 3.05
N PRO A 90 4.05 22.58 3.19
CA PRO A 90 5.07 23.63 3.12
C PRO A 90 6.12 23.55 4.23
N GLU A 91 5.72 23.23 5.45
CA GLU A 91 6.63 23.18 6.60
C GLU A 91 7.61 22.01 6.50
N ALA A 92 7.15 20.86 6.01
CA ALA A 92 8.03 19.72 5.72
C ALA A 92 9.02 20.08 4.60
N TRP A 93 8.58 20.79 3.57
CA TRP A 93 9.46 21.16 2.47
C TRP A 93 10.60 22.12 2.87
N LYS A 94 10.42 22.95 3.90
CA LYS A 94 11.50 23.81 4.43
C LYS A 94 12.73 23.02 4.88
N ILE A 95 12.52 21.79 5.35
CA ILE A 95 13.58 20.84 5.73
C ILE A 95 13.82 19.79 4.63
N ARG A 96 13.45 20.10 3.38
CA ARG A 96 13.59 19.26 2.18
C ARG A 96 12.82 17.94 2.19
N VAL A 97 11.78 17.84 3.01
CA VAL A 97 10.90 16.68 3.07
C VAL A 97 9.70 16.88 2.15
N VAL A 98 9.48 15.95 1.23
CA VAL A 98 8.29 15.95 0.37
C VAL A 98 7.19 15.09 1.00
N PHE A 99 6.16 15.73 1.56
CA PHE A 99 5.00 15.06 2.15
C PHE A 99 3.69 15.52 1.46
N CYS A 100 2.83 14.57 1.08
CA CYS A 100 1.55 14.87 0.46
C CYS A 100 0.37 14.52 1.39
N PRO A 101 -0.14 15.47 2.21
CA PRO A 101 -1.19 15.19 3.20
C PRO A 101 -2.50 14.74 2.57
N LYS A 102 -2.84 15.27 1.37
CA LYS A 102 -4.07 14.88 0.66
C LYS A 102 -4.01 13.44 0.16
N LEU A 103 -2.83 12.98 -0.27
CA LEU A 103 -2.63 11.59 -0.66
C LEU A 103 -2.69 10.68 0.58
N ALA A 104 -2.06 11.09 1.68
CA ALA A 104 -2.13 10.37 2.96
C ALA A 104 -3.56 10.20 3.47
N ALA A 105 -4.36 11.26 3.48
CA ALA A 105 -5.76 11.21 3.90
C ALA A 105 -6.64 10.33 2.98
N ARG A 106 -6.22 10.10 1.73
CA ARG A 106 -6.89 9.16 0.82
C ARG A 106 -6.46 7.73 1.07
N GLY A 107 -5.16 7.52 1.27
CA GLY A 107 -4.58 6.27 1.75
C GLY A 107 -5.35 5.74 2.95
N ALA A 108 -5.43 6.56 4.00
CA ALA A 108 -6.14 6.23 5.23
C ALA A 108 -7.62 5.89 4.99
N ARG A 109 -8.33 6.68 4.18
CA ARG A 109 -9.74 6.40 3.84
C ARG A 109 -9.93 5.08 3.10
N HIS A 110 -9.08 4.81 2.10
CA HIS A 110 -9.14 3.56 1.35
C HIS A 110 -8.86 2.36 2.26
N THR A 111 -7.86 2.47 3.13
CA THR A 111 -7.58 1.44 4.14
C THR A 111 -8.76 1.24 5.09
N ASP A 112 -9.37 2.31 5.60
CA ASP A 112 -10.56 2.24 6.46
C ASP A 112 -11.74 1.57 5.73
N GLU A 113 -11.99 1.90 4.45
CA GLU A 113 -13.03 1.29 3.62
C GLU A 113 -12.77 -0.19 3.34
N LEU A 114 -11.53 -0.56 3.02
CA LEU A 114 -11.13 -1.95 2.79
C LEU A 114 -11.33 -2.78 4.06
N ILE A 115 -10.91 -2.27 5.23
CA ILE A 115 -11.12 -2.92 6.51
C ILE A 115 -12.61 -3.11 6.77
N LYS A 116 -13.43 -2.08 6.57
CA LYS A 116 -14.89 -2.16 6.76
C LYS A 116 -15.53 -3.21 5.86
N SER A 117 -15.18 -3.23 4.57
CA SER A 117 -15.71 -4.21 3.61
C SER A 117 -15.34 -5.64 4.03
N ARG A 118 -14.07 -5.88 4.37
CA ARG A 118 -13.59 -7.21 4.77
C ARG A 118 -14.11 -7.65 6.13
N ALA A 119 -14.26 -6.72 7.08
CA ALA A 119 -14.90 -7.01 8.36
C ALA A 119 -16.38 -7.40 8.21
N GLN A 120 -17.10 -6.78 7.26
CA GLN A 120 -18.47 -7.16 6.92
C GLN A 120 -18.52 -8.54 6.26
N GLU A 121 -17.62 -8.85 5.33
CA GLU A 121 -17.51 -10.19 4.72
C GLU A 121 -17.19 -11.27 5.76
N PHE A 122 -16.23 -11.00 6.65
CA PHE A 122 -15.89 -11.86 7.79
C PHE A 122 -17.13 -12.13 8.66
N SER A 123 -17.84 -11.08 9.06
CA SER A 123 -19.03 -11.20 9.91
C SER A 123 -20.20 -11.94 9.24
N ARG A 124 -20.32 -11.89 7.90
CA ARG A 124 -21.43 -12.51 7.16
C ARG A 124 -21.16 -13.96 6.80
N ASN A 125 -19.92 -14.26 6.37
CA ASN A 125 -19.60 -15.51 5.69
C ASN A 125 -18.47 -16.29 6.37
N GLY A 126 -17.90 -15.80 7.48
CA GLY A 126 -16.77 -16.44 8.17
C GLY A 126 -15.47 -16.50 7.34
N MET A 127 -15.38 -15.74 6.25
CA MET A 127 -14.23 -15.75 5.36
C MET A 127 -12.99 -15.21 6.07
N PRO A 128 -11.86 -15.94 6.13
CA PRO A 128 -10.69 -15.52 6.88
C PRO A 128 -10.10 -14.21 6.34
N ILE A 129 -9.67 -13.35 7.26
CA ILE A 129 -8.97 -12.11 6.93
C ILE A 129 -7.50 -12.43 6.60
N SER A 130 -6.94 -11.77 5.59
CA SER A 130 -5.53 -11.95 5.23
C SER A 130 -4.60 -11.47 6.34
N TYR A 131 -3.44 -12.09 6.47
CA TYR A 131 -2.45 -11.75 7.50
C TYR A 131 -2.00 -10.27 7.43
N GLU A 132 -1.80 -9.74 6.23
CA GLU A 132 -1.45 -8.33 6.03
C GLU A 132 -2.52 -7.39 6.58
N LEU A 133 -3.80 -7.69 6.33
CA LEU A 133 -4.90 -6.88 6.82
C LEU A 133 -5.06 -6.99 8.34
N PHE A 134 -4.83 -8.18 8.90
CA PHE A 134 -4.78 -8.39 10.35
C PHE A 134 -3.71 -7.51 11.01
N ARG A 135 -2.49 -7.47 10.46
CA ARG A 135 -1.40 -6.62 10.96
C ARG A 135 -1.72 -5.13 10.90
N ILE A 136 -2.43 -4.69 9.86
CA ILE A 136 -2.90 -3.30 9.75
C ILE A 136 -3.93 -3.00 10.84
N ILE A 137 -4.90 -3.89 11.06
CA ILE A 137 -5.92 -3.72 12.12
C ILE A 137 -5.28 -3.69 13.50
N GLU A 138 -4.31 -4.57 13.76
CA GLU A 138 -3.52 -4.61 15.00
C GLU A 138 -2.80 -3.28 15.26
N ALA A 139 -2.12 -2.73 14.25
CA ALA A 139 -1.47 -1.42 14.37
C ALA A 139 -2.47 -0.28 14.64
N LEU A 140 -3.67 -0.34 14.06
CA LEU A 140 -4.72 0.64 14.28
C LEU A 140 -5.45 0.49 15.63
N ALA A 141 -5.38 -0.68 16.26
CA ALA A 141 -5.95 -0.95 17.58
C ALA A 141 -5.23 -0.20 18.72
N VAL A 142 -4.08 0.43 18.44
CA VAL A 142 -3.33 1.29 19.38
C VAL A 142 -3.27 2.75 18.90
N HIS A 143 -4.15 3.14 17.98
CA HIS A 143 -4.15 4.49 17.40
C HIS A 143 -4.36 5.60 18.46
N PRO A 144 -3.73 6.79 18.30
CA PRO A 144 -3.88 7.89 19.27
C PRO A 144 -5.31 8.41 19.39
N ASP A 145 -6.02 8.51 18.25
CA ASP A 145 -7.48 8.77 18.22
C ASP A 145 -8.25 7.66 18.95
N THR A 146 -8.92 8.03 20.05
CA THR A 146 -9.68 7.12 20.91
C THR A 146 -10.81 6.41 20.16
N HIS A 147 -11.53 7.09 19.26
CA HIS A 147 -12.64 6.46 18.54
C HIS A 147 -12.13 5.39 17.58
N LYS A 148 -11.05 5.68 16.85
CA LYS A 148 -10.40 4.68 15.99
C LYS A 148 -9.86 3.51 16.80
N ARG A 149 -9.15 3.81 17.89
CA ARG A 149 -8.60 2.80 18.79
C ARG A 149 -9.66 1.82 19.28
N THR A 150 -10.77 2.33 19.81
CA THR A 150 -11.87 1.52 20.32
C THR A 150 -12.49 0.66 19.21
N TYR A 151 -12.74 1.23 18.03
CA TYR A 151 -13.29 0.49 16.90
C TYR A 151 -12.37 -0.66 16.47
N TYR A 152 -11.10 -0.38 16.20
CA TYR A 152 -10.16 -1.39 15.70
C TYR A 152 -9.80 -2.44 16.75
N ALA A 153 -9.70 -2.07 18.03
CA ALA A 153 -9.52 -3.03 19.12
C ALA A 153 -10.71 -4.00 19.25
N SER A 154 -11.94 -3.51 19.11
CA SER A 154 -13.13 -4.37 19.15
C SER A 154 -13.19 -5.33 17.96
N LEU A 155 -12.78 -4.87 16.77
CA LEU A 155 -12.71 -5.69 15.57
C LEU A 155 -11.63 -6.77 15.72
N LEU A 156 -10.44 -6.40 16.21
CA LEU A 156 -9.34 -7.33 16.45
C LEU A 156 -9.75 -8.45 17.42
N HIS A 157 -10.39 -8.09 18.54
CA HIS A 157 -10.89 -9.07 19.51
C HIS A 157 -11.87 -10.06 18.88
N ARG A 158 -12.79 -9.57 18.03
CA ARG A 158 -13.76 -10.44 17.33
C ARG A 158 -13.07 -11.42 16.39
N ILE A 159 -12.12 -10.93 15.58
CA ILE A 159 -11.35 -11.77 14.65
C ILE A 159 -10.60 -12.86 15.42
N CYS A 160 -9.90 -12.50 16.49
CA CYS A 160 -9.17 -13.46 17.33
C CYS A 160 -10.11 -14.49 17.98
N ALA A 161 -11.27 -14.06 18.49
CA ALA A 161 -12.23 -14.96 19.12
C ALA A 161 -12.79 -15.99 18.12
N GLU A 162 -13.18 -15.57 16.93
CA GLU A 162 -13.73 -16.46 15.89
C GLU A 162 -12.66 -17.37 15.29
N THR A 163 -11.41 -16.90 15.18
CA THR A 163 -10.28 -17.73 14.71
C THR A 163 -9.85 -18.76 15.76
N ALA A 164 -9.91 -18.41 17.05
CA ALA A 164 -9.63 -19.34 18.16
C ALA A 164 -10.77 -20.33 18.41
N GLN A 165 -12.02 -19.94 18.10
CA GLN A 165 -13.20 -20.80 18.13
C GLN A 165 -13.43 -21.61 16.86
N ALA A 166 -12.50 -21.59 15.90
CA ALA A 166 -12.50 -22.48 14.75
C ALA A 166 -11.61 -23.71 15.03
N PRO A 167 -12.07 -24.72 15.81
CA PRO A 167 -11.42 -26.02 15.79
C PRO A 167 -11.66 -26.65 14.42
N GLU A 168 -10.60 -27.17 13.81
CA GLU A 168 -10.58 -28.13 12.70
C GLU A 168 -11.94 -28.40 12.02
N GLN A 169 -12.40 -27.47 11.18
CA GLN A 169 -13.31 -27.79 10.09
C GLN A 169 -12.54 -27.70 8.77
N ASN A 170 -11.49 -28.50 8.67
CA ASN A 170 -11.00 -28.94 7.37
C ASN A 170 -10.93 -30.46 7.37
N CYS A 171 -11.49 -31.04 6.30
CA CYS A 171 -11.48 -32.46 5.89
C CYS A 171 -12.81 -33.20 6.01
N ARG A 172 -13.83 -32.77 5.27
CA ARG A 172 -14.77 -33.71 4.63
C ARG A 172 -15.25 -33.17 3.28
N GLY A 173 -14.75 -33.77 2.22
CA GLY A 173 -15.32 -33.62 0.87
C GLY A 173 -14.31 -33.31 -0.22
N SER A 174 -13.49 -34.31 -0.59
CA SER A 174 -13.18 -34.62 -2.00
C SER A 174 -12.35 -35.90 -2.07
N ALA A 175 -12.97 -37.01 -1.68
CA ALA A 175 -12.67 -38.29 -2.30
C ALA A 175 -13.61 -38.40 -3.51
N GLN A 176 -13.09 -38.14 -4.71
CA GLN A 176 -13.51 -38.74 -6.00
C GLN A 176 -12.87 -37.98 -7.17
N ASN A 177 -11.73 -38.48 -7.64
CA ASN A 177 -11.47 -38.80 -9.06
C ASN A 177 -10.00 -39.21 -9.22
N MET A 178 -9.77 -40.52 -9.26
CA MET A 178 -8.57 -41.14 -9.86
C MET A 178 -8.69 -41.07 -11.40
N PRO A 179 -7.56 -41.14 -12.14
CA PRO A 179 -7.15 -42.47 -12.59
C PRO A 179 -5.67 -42.78 -12.37
N SER A 180 -5.46 -44.05 -12.02
CA SER A 180 -4.21 -44.79 -12.04
C SER A 180 -3.37 -44.56 -13.30
N ILE A 181 -2.06 -44.47 -13.12
CA ILE A 181 -1.08 -44.96 -14.11
C ILE A 181 -0.10 -45.87 -13.38
N ASN A 182 -0.08 -47.13 -13.80
CA ASN A 182 0.86 -48.17 -13.40
C ASN A 182 2.25 -47.93 -14.02
N ALA A 183 3.29 -48.29 -13.29
CA ALA A 183 4.50 -48.98 -13.77
C ALA A 183 5.35 -49.33 -12.53
N GLU A 184 5.15 -50.51 -11.94
CA GLU A 184 5.97 -51.71 -12.20
C GLU A 184 7.45 -51.62 -11.78
N THR A 185 7.72 -52.35 -10.70
CA THR A 185 8.80 -53.35 -10.58
C THR A 185 10.22 -52.87 -10.25
N GLY A 186 10.64 -53.20 -9.02
CA GLY A 186 12.03 -53.12 -8.57
C GLY A 186 12.20 -53.77 -7.20
N GLN A 187 12.10 -55.10 -7.14
CA GLN A 187 12.50 -55.92 -6.00
C GLN A 187 13.97 -55.65 -5.62
N ASN A 188 14.26 -55.39 -4.34
CA ASN A 188 15.19 -56.22 -3.56
C ASN A 188 15.42 -55.68 -2.13
N ARG A 189 15.29 -56.60 -1.16
CA ARG A 189 16.07 -56.81 0.09
C ARG A 189 16.23 -55.59 1.00
N GLY A 190 15.72 -55.56 2.23
CA GLY A 190 15.73 -56.62 3.23
C GLY A 190 17.07 -56.65 3.98
N SER A 191 17.02 -56.20 5.24
CA SER A 191 18.00 -56.37 6.33
C SER A 191 19.02 -55.24 6.56
N GLY A 192 19.03 -54.72 7.79
CA GLY A 192 20.12 -53.88 8.30
C GLY A 192 19.70 -52.87 9.37
N CYS A 193 19.44 -53.34 10.60
CA CYS A 193 19.40 -52.50 11.79
C CYS A 193 20.79 -51.89 12.04
N THR A 194 20.84 -50.64 12.52
CA THR A 194 21.83 -50.03 13.44
C THR A 194 21.54 -48.53 13.45
N GLU A 195 20.81 -47.99 14.43
CA GLU A 195 21.36 -47.44 15.68
C GLU A 195 22.70 -46.71 15.46
N ASN A 196 22.67 -45.37 15.50
CA ASN A 196 23.50 -44.54 16.40
C ASN A 196 23.43 -43.06 16.00
N CYS A 197 22.63 -42.28 16.72
CA CYS A 197 23.00 -40.91 17.06
C CYS A 197 24.08 -40.96 18.16
N PRO A 198 24.96 -39.96 18.24
CA PRO A 198 25.41 -39.50 19.55
C PRO A 198 25.07 -38.02 19.76
N PRO A 199 24.91 -37.60 21.03
CA PRO A 199 24.46 -36.27 21.40
C PRO A 199 25.61 -35.28 21.64
N SER A 200 25.23 -33.99 21.67
CA SER A 200 25.97 -32.77 22.09
C SER A 200 26.75 -32.06 20.99
#